data_AF-A0A6N2LXQ8-F1
#
_entry.id   AF-A0A6N2LXQ8-F1
#
_cell.length_a   1.000
_cell.length_b   1.000
_cell.length_c   1.000
_cell.angle_alpha   90.00
_cell.angle_beta   90.00
_cell.angle_gamma   90.00
#
_symmetry.space_group_name_H-M   'P 1'
#
loop_
_entity.id
_entity.type
_entity.pdbx_description
1 polymer ?
#
loop_
_entity_poly.entity_id
_entity_poly.type
_entity_poly.pdbx_seq_one_letter_code
_entity_poly.pdbx_strand_id
1 'polypeptide(L)'
;MFQPSNHSQDASPSALMQVDPKETCIVVRDEMQNGGFPEAQTILYNSKKLQEDLHVLGMKIKHHEDNIKFLKSHKNKLDDSILDLQVTLGKYHSSTLPNNENNAHSSNQSEDETMEQILQYEKSAAGILCRLKTNHGTQISHPSFTNDVLGVVATLGKVDDDNLGRSVRIYLLSVMHV
;
A
#
# COMPACT_ATOMS: atom_id res chain seq x y z
N MET A 1 7.93 24.13 -13.05
CA MET A 1 6.92 24.06 -14.13
C MET A 1 6.30 22.68 -14.04
N PHE A 2 5.23 22.50 -13.27
CA PHE A 2 3.82 22.74 -13.63
C PHE A 2 3.39 22.00 -14.92
N GLN A 3 2.63 20.94 -14.69
CA GLN A 3 1.84 20.08 -15.59
C GLN A 3 0.60 20.85 -16.14
N PRO A 4 -0.12 20.39 -17.19
CA PRO A 4 -1.15 19.34 -17.03
C PRO A 4 -1.19 18.34 -18.22
N SER A 5 -1.42 17.03 -17.99
CA SER A 5 -2.71 16.33 -17.89
C SER A 5 -3.61 16.41 -19.12
N ASN A 6 -3.93 15.24 -19.69
CA ASN A 6 -5.28 14.91 -20.19
C ASN A 6 -5.57 13.43 -19.90
N HIS A 7 -6.33 13.23 -18.82
CA HIS A 7 -7.31 12.17 -18.57
C HIS A 7 -8.53 12.48 -19.48
N SER A 8 -9.40 11.62 -19.98
CA SER A 8 -9.88 10.26 -19.68
C SER A 8 -10.60 9.76 -20.95
N GLN A 9 -10.82 8.46 -21.10
CA GLN A 9 -12.18 7.92 -21.24
C GLN A 9 -12.14 6.39 -21.35
N ASP A 10 -12.84 5.76 -20.41
CA ASP A 10 -13.36 4.41 -20.50
C ASP A 10 -14.01 4.16 -21.85
N ALA A 11 -13.65 3.04 -22.46
CA ALA A 11 -14.59 2.23 -23.21
C ALA A 11 -14.02 0.81 -23.29
N SER A 12 -14.54 -0.08 -22.46
CA SER A 12 -14.62 -1.49 -22.83
C SER A 12 -15.81 -1.63 -23.78
N PRO A 13 -15.63 -2.07 -25.04
CA PRO A 13 -16.67 -2.76 -25.76
C PRO A 13 -16.39 -4.25 -25.64
N SER A 14 -17.15 -4.91 -24.77
CA SER A 14 -17.52 -6.30 -25.02
C SER A 14 -18.34 -6.29 -26.31
N ALA A 15 -17.71 -6.65 -27.42
CA ALA A 15 -18.36 -6.93 -28.68
C ALA A 15 -17.64 -8.12 -29.33
N LEU A 16 -18.36 -9.23 -29.37
CA LEU A 16 -18.16 -10.35 -30.27
C LEU A 16 -17.85 -9.89 -31.71
N MET A 17 -17.13 -10.75 -32.42
CA MET A 17 -16.78 -10.70 -33.86
C MET A 17 -15.53 -9.85 -34.15
N GLN A 18 -14.52 -10.30 -34.87
CA GLN A 18 -14.49 -11.19 -36.02
C GLN A 18 -13.06 -11.73 -36.15
N VAL A 19 -12.92 -13.03 -36.44
CA VAL A 19 -11.68 -13.62 -36.93
C VAL A 19 -11.35 -12.91 -38.25
N ASP A 20 -10.19 -12.26 -38.37
CA ASP A 20 -9.65 -11.81 -39.65
C ASP A 20 -9.11 -13.05 -40.39
N PRO A 21 -9.78 -13.56 -41.42
CA PRO A 21 -9.29 -14.66 -42.21
C PRO A 21 -8.57 -14.03 -43.42
N LYS A 22 -7.39 -13.47 -43.18
CA LYS A 22 -6.41 -13.26 -44.26
C LYS A 22 -5.49 -14.46 -44.41
N GLU A 23 -6.07 -15.66 -44.38
CA GLU A 23 -5.53 -16.77 -45.15
C GLU A 23 -6.06 -16.59 -46.58
N THR A 24 -5.21 -16.06 -47.45
CA THR A 24 -5.48 -16.12 -48.89
C THR A 24 -5.38 -17.58 -49.30
N CYS A 25 -6.51 -18.28 -49.22
CA CYS A 25 -6.69 -19.62 -49.77
C CYS A 25 -6.67 -19.48 -51.30
N ILE A 26 -5.49 -19.64 -51.90
CA ILE A 26 -5.37 -19.78 -53.35
C ILE A 26 -5.79 -21.23 -53.66
N VAL A 27 -7.02 -21.37 -54.14
CA VAL A 27 -7.55 -22.64 -54.63
C VAL A 27 -7.45 -22.67 -56.16
N VAL A 28 -6.88 -23.77 -56.64
CA VAL A 28 -6.82 -24.35 -58.01
C VAL A 28 -5.85 -23.74 -59.02
N ARG A 29 -4.77 -24.48 -59.28
CA ARG A 29 -4.62 -25.11 -60.61
C ARG A 29 -4.01 -26.51 -60.47
N ASP A 30 -4.82 -27.49 -60.86
CA ASP A 30 -4.47 -28.89 -60.99
C ASP A 30 -3.57 -29.05 -62.23
N GLU A 31 -2.25 -29.14 -62.02
CA GLU A 31 -1.32 -29.70 -62.99
C GLU A 31 -0.30 -30.56 -62.23
N MET A 32 -0.44 -31.88 -62.40
CA MET A 32 0.43 -32.91 -61.84
C MET A 32 1.90 -32.63 -62.19
N GLN A 33 2.73 -32.32 -61.19
CA GLN A 33 4.13 -32.72 -61.13
C GLN A 33 4.70 -32.54 -59.71
N ASN A 34 4.87 -33.67 -59.01
CA ASN A 34 5.80 -33.89 -57.89
C ASN A 34 5.64 -32.96 -56.65
N GLY A 35 4.44 -32.94 -56.04
CA GLY A 35 4.06 -31.99 -54.99
C GLY A 35 4.21 -32.48 -53.54
N GLY A 36 5.44 -32.65 -53.05
CA GLY A 36 5.73 -33.02 -51.64
C GLY A 36 6.43 -31.96 -50.78
N PHE A 37 6.72 -30.77 -51.31
CA PHE A 37 7.72 -29.85 -50.74
C PHE A 37 7.20 -28.58 -50.00
N PRO A 38 6.06 -27.93 -50.35
CA PRO A 38 5.66 -26.66 -49.71
C PRO A 38 5.12 -26.77 -48.28
N GLU A 39 4.37 -27.83 -47.99
CA GLU A 39 3.73 -28.05 -46.69
C GLU A 39 4.76 -28.43 -45.61
N ALA A 40 5.70 -29.32 -45.96
CA ALA A 40 6.79 -29.72 -45.07
C ALA A 40 7.72 -28.54 -44.71
N GLN A 41 7.99 -27.63 -45.66
CA GLN A 41 8.77 -26.41 -45.39
C GLN A 41 8.05 -25.44 -44.44
N THR A 42 6.74 -25.30 -44.60
CA THR A 42 5.92 -24.45 -43.71
C THR A 42 5.88 -25.01 -42.29
N ILE A 43 5.71 -26.33 -42.14
CA ILE A 43 5.77 -27.02 -40.85
C ILE A 43 7.14 -26.83 -40.18
N LEU A 44 8.23 -27.00 -40.93
CA LEU A 44 9.60 -26.81 -40.42
C LEU A 44 9.82 -25.38 -39.92
N TYR A 45 9.38 -24.38 -40.69
CA TYR A 45 9.50 -22.97 -40.30
C TYR A 45 8.70 -22.66 -39.02
N ASN A 46 7.44 -23.10 -38.95
CA ASN A 46 6.59 -22.87 -37.79
C ASN A 46 7.13 -23.57 -36.53
N SER A 47 7.65 -24.79 -36.67
CA SER A 47 8.28 -25.52 -35.57
C SER A 47 9.51 -24.80 -35.05
N LYS A 48 10.36 -24.27 -35.94
CA LYS A 48 11.53 -23.48 -35.57
C LYS A 48 11.15 -22.20 -34.83
N LYS A 49 10.17 -21.46 -35.35
CA LYS A 49 9.65 -20.24 -34.71
C LYS A 49 9.12 -20.55 -33.31
N LEU A 50 8.31 -21.61 -33.17
CA LEU A 50 7.79 -22.04 -31.87
C LEU A 50 8.92 -22.41 -30.89
N GLN A 51 9.98 -23.08 -31.37
CA GLN A 51 11.13 -23.41 -30.55
C GLN A 51 11.85 -22.16 -30.04
N GLU A 52 12.04 -21.15 -30.89
CA GLU A 52 12.63 -19.85 -30.51
C GLU A 52 11.76 -19.12 -29.48
N ASP A 53 10.44 -19.08 -29.71
CA ASP A 53 9.48 -18.44 -28.80
C ASP A 53 9.47 -19.14 -27.42
N LEU A 54 9.49 -20.47 -27.38
CA LEU A 54 9.59 -21.24 -26.14
C LEU A 54 10.91 -20.99 -25.41
N HIS A 55 12.01 -20.86 -26.15
CA HIS A 55 13.31 -20.54 -25.56
C HIS A 55 13.30 -19.15 -24.91
N VAL A 56 12.78 -18.13 -25.59
CA VAL A 56 12.61 -16.78 -25.03
C VAL A 56 11.71 -16.79 -23.80
N LEU A 57 10.59 -17.53 -23.85
CA LEU A 57 9.69 -17.67 -22.71
C LEU A 57 10.41 -18.32 -21.51
N GLY A 58 11.19 -19.37 -21.73
CA GLY A 58 12.00 -20.02 -20.70
C GLY A 58 13.00 -19.06 -20.04
N MET A 59 13.66 -18.22 -20.82
CA MET A 59 14.55 -17.18 -20.27
C MET A 59 13.79 -16.15 -19.43
N LYS A 60 12.60 -15.72 -19.86
CA LYS A 60 11.76 -14.80 -19.09
C LYS A 60 11.29 -15.41 -17.78
N ILE A 61 10.89 -16.68 -17.79
CA ILE A 61 10.51 -17.41 -16.57
C ILE A 61 11.67 -17.44 -15.58
N LYS A 62 12.86 -17.85 -16.04
CA LYS A 62 14.06 -17.88 -15.20
C LYS A 62 14.39 -16.51 -14.60
N HIS A 63 14.32 -15.46 -15.40
CA HIS A 63 14.57 -14.10 -14.92
C HIS A 63 13.58 -13.68 -13.82
N HIS A 64 12.30 -14.02 -13.96
CA HIS A 64 11.30 -13.75 -12.92
C HIS A 64 11.53 -14.59 -11.65
N GLU A 65 11.94 -15.85 -11.78
CA GLU A 65 12.32 -16.71 -10.65
C GLU A 65 13.48 -16.11 -9.85
N ASP A 66 14.53 -15.66 -10.55
CA ASP A 66 15.68 -14.99 -9.95
C ASP A 66 15.26 -13.69 -9.23
N ASN A 67 14.39 -12.89 -9.85
CA ASN A 67 13.86 -11.66 -9.24
C ASN A 67 13.03 -11.94 -7.97
N ILE A 68 12.19 -12.98 -7.98
CA ILE A 68 11.41 -13.38 -6.79
C ILE A 68 12.37 -13.78 -5.65
N LYS A 69 13.42 -14.56 -5.96
CA LYS A 69 14.43 -14.96 -4.97
C LYS A 69 15.17 -13.74 -4.39
N PHE A 70 15.54 -12.79 -5.25
CA PHE A 70 16.17 -11.54 -4.85
C PHE A 70 15.26 -10.70 -3.93
N LEU A 71 14.03 -10.45 -4.35
CA LEU A 71 13.05 -9.68 -3.56
C LEU A 71 12.75 -10.34 -2.21
N LYS A 72 12.62 -11.67 -2.17
CA LYS A 72 12.43 -12.42 -0.93
C LYS A 72 13.62 -12.26 0.01
N SER A 73 14.85 -12.28 -0.51
CA SER A 73 16.06 -12.02 0.30
C SER A 73 16.06 -10.61 0.88
N HIS A 74 15.66 -9.60 0.10
CA HIS A 74 15.55 -8.23 0.59
C HIS A 74 14.45 -8.03 1.62
N LYS A 75 13.28 -8.65 1.42
CA LYS A 75 12.21 -8.66 2.43
C LYS A 75 12.72 -9.18 3.76
N ASN A 76 13.40 -10.33 3.77
CA ASN A 76 13.92 -10.93 5.00
C ASN A 76 14.95 -10.02 5.69
N LYS A 77 15.86 -9.38 4.93
CA LYS A 77 16.82 -8.42 5.51
C LYS A 77 16.12 -7.22 6.16
N LEU A 78 15.03 -6.74 5.54
CA LEU A 78 14.25 -5.64 6.10
C LEU A 78 13.51 -6.07 7.37
N ASP A 79 12.89 -7.26 7.35
CA ASP A 79 12.21 -7.82 8.53
C ASP A 79 13.20 -7.97 9.71
N ASP A 80 14.41 -8.49 9.46
CA ASP A 80 15.46 -8.59 10.48
C ASP A 80 15.88 -7.22 11.03
N SER A 81 15.98 -6.21 10.16
CA SER A 81 16.31 -4.84 10.56
C SER A 81 15.20 -4.19 11.40
N ILE A 82 13.93 -4.46 11.07
CA ILE A 82 12.77 -4.00 11.86
C ILE A 82 12.79 -4.65 13.23
N LEU A 83 13.05 -5.95 13.31
CA LEU A 83 13.15 -6.68 14.58
C LEU A 83 14.26 -6.12 15.47
N ASP A 84 15.46 -5.87 14.91
CA ASP A 84 16.56 -5.27 15.66
C ASP A 84 16.22 -3.86 16.19
N LEU A 85 15.56 -3.04 15.37
CA LEU A 85 15.10 -1.73 15.80
C LEU A 85 14.05 -1.82 16.91
N GLN A 86 13.10 -2.75 16.81
CA GLN A 86 12.10 -2.98 17.86
C GLN A 86 12.75 -3.42 19.18
N VAL A 87 13.76 -4.30 19.13
CA VAL A 87 14.53 -4.71 20.31
C VAL A 87 15.27 -3.53 20.91
N THR A 88 15.89 -2.70 20.07
CA THR A 88 16.63 -1.51 20.49
C THR A 88 15.69 -0.50 21.16
N LEU A 89 14.57 -0.16 20.53
CA LEU A 89 13.55 0.72 21.11
C LEU A 89 12.97 0.16 22.42
N GLY A 90 12.67 -1.13 22.47
CA GLY A 90 12.19 -1.80 23.69
C GLY A 90 13.19 -1.72 24.86
N LYS A 91 14.50 -1.79 24.57
CA LYS A 91 15.56 -1.59 25.57
C LYS A 91 15.62 -0.13 26.04
N TYR A 92 15.51 0.85 25.13
CA TYR A 92 15.44 2.26 25.51
C TYR A 92 14.27 2.52 26.46
N HIS A 93 13.07 2.04 26.14
CA HIS A 93 11.89 2.21 26.98
C HIS A 93 12.01 1.49 28.34
N SER A 94 12.64 0.31 28.39
CA SER A 94 12.91 -0.39 29.66
C SER A 94 13.98 0.31 30.51
N SER A 95 14.98 0.93 29.88
CA SER A 95 16.06 1.66 30.57
C SER A 95 15.67 3.07 31.00
N THR A 96 14.59 3.62 30.42
CA THR A 96 14.02 4.93 30.76
C THR A 96 12.91 4.80 31.81
N LEU A 97 13.01 3.78 32.69
CA LEU A 97 12.27 3.78 33.96
C LEU A 97 13.01 4.77 34.89
N PRO A 98 12.31 5.76 35.47
CA PRO A 98 12.95 6.99 35.91
C PRO A 98 13.80 6.75 37.15
N ASN A 99 15.11 6.97 37.01
CA ASN A 99 15.81 7.64 38.10
C ASN A 99 15.19 9.03 38.13
N ASN A 100 14.39 9.31 39.17
CA ASN A 100 14.15 10.67 39.65
C ASN A 100 15.48 11.42 39.51
N GLU A 101 15.52 12.54 38.78
CA GLU A 101 15.63 13.91 39.31
C GLU A 101 15.55 14.90 38.12
N ASN A 102 14.52 15.74 38.12
CA ASN A 102 14.52 17.11 37.58
C ASN A 102 14.93 17.35 36.09
N ASN A 103 13.97 17.24 35.17
CA ASN A 103 13.72 18.23 34.08
C ASN A 103 12.70 17.81 33.00
N ALA A 104 11.93 16.74 33.19
CA ALA A 104 10.94 16.26 32.20
C ALA A 104 9.49 16.71 32.48
N HIS A 105 9.26 17.73 33.31
CA HIS A 105 7.93 18.08 33.80
C HIS A 105 7.03 18.88 32.83
N SER A 106 7.53 19.39 31.70
CA SER A 106 6.71 20.27 30.83
C SER A 106 6.04 19.58 29.63
N SER A 107 6.47 18.38 29.23
CA SER A 107 5.93 17.74 28.01
C SER A 107 4.69 16.88 28.28
N ASN A 108 4.69 16.11 29.36
CA ASN A 108 3.63 15.14 29.64
C ASN A 108 2.37 15.79 30.24
N GLN A 109 2.54 16.91 30.94
CA GLN A 109 1.43 17.59 31.61
C GLN A 109 0.37 18.10 30.60
N SER A 110 0.79 18.59 29.44
CA SER A 110 -0.14 19.12 28.41
C SER A 110 -0.97 18.04 27.70
N GLU A 111 -0.42 16.84 27.53
CA GLU A 111 -1.11 15.74 26.84
C GLU A 111 -2.20 15.13 27.73
N ASP A 112 -1.87 14.89 29.01
CA ASP A 112 -2.83 14.42 30.01
C ASP A 112 -3.96 15.43 30.22
N GLU A 113 -3.64 16.73 30.32
CA GLU A 113 -4.64 17.80 30.42
C GLU A 113 -5.57 17.86 29.20
N THR A 114 -5.04 17.65 27.99
CA THR A 114 -5.86 17.62 26.77
C THR A 114 -6.78 16.41 26.74
N MET A 115 -6.30 15.25 27.22
CA MET A 115 -7.12 14.04 27.34
C MET A 115 -8.25 14.23 28.36
N GLU A 116 -7.98 14.85 29.51
CA GLU A 116 -9.00 15.19 30.50
C GLU A 116 -10.06 16.13 29.94
N GLN A 117 -9.66 17.17 29.19
CA GLN A 117 -10.60 18.07 28.52
C GLN A 117 -11.52 17.34 27.54
N ILE A 118 -11.02 16.33 26.81
CA ILE A 118 -11.85 15.53 25.89
C ILE A 118 -12.83 14.65 26.66
N LEU A 119 -12.39 14.05 27.78
CA LEU A 119 -13.22 13.20 28.62
C LEU A 119 -14.40 13.96 29.28
N GLN A 120 -14.27 15.26 29.50
CA GLN A 120 -15.41 16.10 29.95
C GLN A 120 -16.59 16.08 28.97
N TYR A 121 -16.36 15.80 27.68
CA TYR A 121 -17.39 15.70 26.65
C TYR A 121 -17.77 14.24 26.36
N GLU A 122 -18.29 13.55 27.38
CA GLU A 122 -18.56 12.10 27.36
C GLU A 122 -19.52 11.64 26.24
N LYS A 123 -20.40 12.52 25.75
CA LYS A 123 -21.36 12.21 24.67
C LYS A 123 -20.80 12.41 23.27
N SER A 124 -19.60 12.99 23.15
CA SER A 124 -18.94 13.18 21.86
C SER A 124 -18.27 11.89 21.40
N ALA A 125 -18.15 11.70 20.09
CA ALA A 125 -17.41 10.56 19.53
C ALA A 125 -15.95 10.53 20.03
N ALA A 126 -15.34 11.71 20.21
CA ALA A 126 -13.99 11.85 20.79
C ALA A 126 -13.94 11.38 22.25
N GLY A 127 -14.90 11.79 23.09
CA GLY A 127 -14.98 11.37 24.49
C GLY A 127 -15.21 9.86 24.64
N ILE A 128 -16.07 9.28 23.80
CA ILE A 128 -16.31 7.82 23.76
C ILE A 128 -15.04 7.08 23.35
N LEU A 129 -14.34 7.53 22.28
CA LEU A 129 -13.07 6.95 21.83
C LEU A 129 -11.98 7.03 22.90
N CYS A 130 -11.84 8.17 23.58
CA CYS A 130 -10.89 8.35 24.66
C CYS A 130 -11.17 7.42 25.84
N ARG A 131 -12.43 7.27 26.29
CA ARG A 131 -12.80 6.32 27.35
C ARG A 131 -12.49 4.88 26.98
N LEU A 132 -12.72 4.51 25.72
CA LEU A 132 -12.43 3.16 25.26
C LEU A 132 -10.91 2.91 25.22
N LYS A 133 -10.11 3.91 24.83
CA LYS A 133 -8.64 3.83 24.83
C LYS A 133 -8.06 3.72 26.24
N THR A 134 -8.58 4.47 27.23
CA THR A 134 -8.08 4.43 28.62
C THR A 134 -8.48 3.17 29.38
N ASN A 135 -9.63 2.56 29.05
CA ASN A 135 -10.10 1.35 29.72
C ASN A 135 -9.47 0.04 29.18
N HIS A 136 -8.77 0.09 28.04
CA HIS A 136 -8.21 -1.09 27.38
C HIS A 136 -6.80 -1.49 27.86
N GLY A 137 -6.46 -1.23 29.13
CA GLY A 137 -5.17 -1.59 29.71
C GLY A 137 -4.82 -3.08 29.73
N THR A 138 -5.68 -4.02 29.28
CA THR A 138 -5.40 -5.47 29.42
C THR A 138 -6.07 -6.43 28.42
N GLN A 139 -6.73 -6.00 27.33
CA GLN A 139 -7.43 -6.95 26.44
C GLN A 139 -7.01 -6.79 24.97
N ILE A 140 -5.99 -7.56 24.56
CA ILE A 140 -5.40 -7.61 23.20
C ILE A 140 -6.07 -8.71 22.33
N SER A 141 -7.29 -9.16 22.67
CA SER A 141 -7.91 -10.31 22.00
C SER A 141 -8.94 -9.96 20.91
N HIS A 142 -9.33 -8.71 20.76
CA HIS A 142 -10.27 -8.29 19.71
C HIS A 142 -9.69 -7.14 18.89
N PRO A 143 -9.77 -7.17 17.55
CA PRO A 143 -9.45 -6.00 16.74
C PRO A 143 -10.40 -4.88 17.16
N SER A 144 -9.91 -3.96 17.97
CA SER A 144 -10.69 -2.83 18.42
C SER A 144 -10.93 -1.94 17.20
N PHE A 145 -12.13 -1.36 17.13
CA PHE A 145 -12.50 -0.30 16.18
C PHE A 145 -11.51 0.89 16.16
N THR A 146 -10.52 0.93 17.06
CA THR A 146 -9.47 1.94 17.16
C THR A 146 -8.28 1.69 16.24
N ASN A 147 -8.11 0.50 15.65
CA ASN A 147 -6.93 0.20 14.83
C ASN A 147 -6.87 1.03 13.54
N ASP A 148 -8.03 1.45 13.02
CA ASP A 148 -8.14 2.28 11.82
C ASP A 148 -8.22 3.78 12.16
N VAL A 149 -8.26 4.14 13.45
CA VAL A 149 -8.37 5.53 13.91
C VAL A 149 -7.03 6.02 14.44
N LEU A 150 -6.43 7.00 13.75
CA LEU A 150 -5.15 7.57 14.18
C LEU A 150 -5.24 8.27 15.55
N GLY A 151 -6.32 9.01 15.80
CA GLY A 151 -6.56 9.72 17.05
C GLY A 151 -7.56 10.85 16.90
N VAL A 152 -7.87 11.52 18.02
CA VAL A 152 -8.69 12.74 18.03
C VAL A 152 -7.81 13.91 17.62
N VAL A 153 -8.30 14.81 16.75
CA VAL A 153 -7.52 15.94 16.21
C VAL A 153 -6.82 16.76 17.31
N ALA A 154 -7.48 16.96 18.46
CA ALA A 154 -6.93 17.66 19.61
C ALA A 154 -5.67 17.01 20.21
N THR A 155 -5.45 15.70 20.00
CA THR A 155 -4.27 14.97 20.49
C THR A 155 -3.22 14.74 19.41
N LEU A 156 -3.44 15.17 18.16
CA LEU A 156 -2.51 14.92 17.04
C LEU A 156 -1.50 16.04 16.82
N GLY A 157 -1.69 17.20 17.45
CA GLY A 157 -0.80 18.34 17.34
C GLY A 157 -0.69 19.10 18.65
N LYS A 158 0.47 19.70 18.87
CA LYS A 158 0.76 20.60 19.99
C LYS A 158 1.08 21.98 19.44
N VAL A 159 0.50 23.02 20.04
CA VAL A 159 0.81 24.41 19.74
C VAL A 159 1.36 25.01 21.03
N ASP A 160 2.61 25.45 21.00
CA ASP A 160 3.29 25.95 22.20
C ASP A 160 2.74 27.30 22.69
N ASP A 161 2.09 28.07 21.82
CA ASP A 161 1.44 29.34 22.17
C ASP A 161 -0.07 29.13 22.38
N ASP A 162 -0.54 29.38 23.61
CA ASP A 162 -1.95 29.21 24.01
C ASP A 162 -2.92 30.11 23.23
N ASN A 163 -2.50 31.33 22.86
CA ASN A 163 -3.34 32.27 22.12
C ASN A 163 -3.52 31.82 20.68
N LEU A 164 -2.44 31.31 20.07
CA LEU A 164 -2.46 30.71 18.76
C LEU A 164 -3.28 29.42 18.76
N GLY A 165 -3.05 28.54 19.75
CA GLY A 165 -3.82 27.30 19.92
C GLY A 165 -5.32 27.57 20.07
N ARG A 166 -5.70 28.57 20.87
CA ARG A 166 -7.10 29.01 21.00
C ARG A 166 -7.64 29.56 19.68
N SER A 167 -6.90 30.41 18.98
CA SER A 167 -7.32 30.99 17.70
C SER A 167 -7.56 29.92 16.63
N VAL A 168 -6.66 28.94 16.54
CA VAL A 168 -6.78 27.79 15.63
C VAL A 168 -7.98 26.92 16.02
N ARG A 169 -8.22 26.66 17.31
CA ARG A 169 -9.40 25.90 17.77
C ARG A 169 -10.71 26.59 17.38
N ILE A 170 -10.79 27.91 17.58
CA ILE A 170 -11.97 28.71 17.20
C ILE A 170 -12.19 28.67 15.68
N TYR A 171 -11.11 28.82 14.91
CA TYR A 171 -11.17 28.74 13.45
C TYR A 171 -11.64 27.37 12.97
N LEU A 172 -11.08 26.27 13.51
CA LEU A 172 -11.52 24.93 13.14
C LEU A 172 -12.99 24.71 13.53
N LEU A 173 -13.43 25.21 14.68
CA LEU A 173 -14.83 25.13 15.10
C LEU A 173 -15.77 25.91 14.15
N SER A 174 -15.36 27.07 13.64
CA SER A 174 -16.18 27.83 12.69
C SER A 174 -16.26 27.19 11.31
N VAL A 175 -15.19 26.52 10.87
CA VAL A 175 -15.13 25.85 9.56
C VAL A 175 -15.85 24.50 9.56
N MET A 176 -16.00 23.84 10.72
CA MET A 176 -16.69 22.55 10.83
C MET A 176 -18.22 22.64 11.01
N HIS A 177 -18.83 23.83 10.88
CA HIS A 177 -20.29 24.04 10.87
C HIS A 177 -20.89 23.98 9.45
N VAL A 178 -20.66 22.87 8.71
CA VAL A 178 -21.33 22.58 7.43
C VAL A 178 -22.03 21.24 7.50
#